data_AF-A0A7G3FQJ2-F1
#
_entry.id   AF-A0A7G3FQJ2-F1
#
_cell.length_a   1.000
_cell.length_b   1.000
_cell.length_c   1.000
_cell.angle_alpha   90.00
_cell.angle_beta   90.00
_cell.angle_gamma   90.00
#
_symmetry.space_group_name_H-M   'P 1'
#
loop_
_entity.id
_entity.type
_entity.pdbx_description
1 polymer ?
#
loop_
_entity_poly.entity_id
_entity_poly.type
_entity_poly.pdbx_seq_one_letter_code
_entity_poly.pdbx_strand_id
1 'polypeptide(L)'
;MKFTLTLTLFFLIVTSVNGQESKKYMKLKRKLQYQEGYIVSKDSIKVEGLIKDQIMNENKKFSKVTFVQKDGTKASYFPNEVRGFGYSMYRYVSDSSSFYEILSKTKKIGIYRKLTSTFWTTPSPFGTPDAIHTSTLENLYVKRDSESTFKLVRRRNFIEDFSEYFKDCPEIVEKITTKEYTHKDIKKIVSLYNRCK
;
A
#
# COMPACT_ATOMS: atom_id res chain seq x y z
N MET A 1 -53.75 -38.05 -1.69
CA MET A 1 -52.58 -37.64 -2.50
C MET A 1 -52.96 -36.46 -3.38
N LYS A 2 -52.50 -35.25 -3.06
CA LYS A 2 -52.43 -34.12 -4.01
C LYS A 2 -51.17 -33.33 -3.68
N PHE A 3 -50.16 -33.47 -4.53
CA PHE A 3 -48.89 -32.74 -4.50
C PHE A 3 -49.14 -31.37 -5.16
N THR A 4 -49.14 -30.29 -4.38
CA THR A 4 -49.14 -28.93 -4.92
C THR A 4 -47.69 -28.49 -5.07
N LEU A 5 -47.12 -28.77 -6.25
CA LEU A 5 -45.78 -28.35 -6.65
C LEU A 5 -45.82 -26.85 -6.99
N THR A 6 -45.72 -25.98 -5.98
CA THR A 6 -45.50 -24.54 -6.19
C THR A 6 -44.03 -24.34 -6.58
N LEU A 7 -43.78 -24.45 -7.88
CA LEU A 7 -42.54 -24.07 -8.54
C LEU A 7 -42.42 -22.54 -8.48
N THR A 8 -41.94 -22.01 -7.36
CA THR A 8 -41.59 -20.59 -7.24
C THR A 8 -40.31 -20.37 -8.04
N LEU A 9 -40.49 -20.07 -9.33
CA LEU A 9 -39.51 -19.55 -10.26
C LEU A 9 -39.06 -18.18 -9.74
N PHE A 10 -38.23 -18.18 -8.69
CA PHE A 10 -37.57 -16.98 -8.20
C PHE A 10 -36.48 -16.63 -9.21
N PHE A 11 -36.93 -15.88 -10.22
CA PHE A 11 -36.17 -14.98 -11.08
C PHE A 11 -34.69 -14.87 -10.68
N LEU A 12 -33.86 -15.69 -11.30
CA LEU A 12 -32.45 -15.43 -11.56
C LEU A 12 -32.37 -14.23 -12.53
N ILE A 13 -32.81 -13.04 -12.10
CA ILE A 13 -32.23 -11.79 -12.60
C ILE A 13 -30.90 -11.64 -11.86
N VAL A 14 -29.96 -12.54 -12.14
CA VAL A 14 -28.56 -12.18 -12.00
C VAL A 14 -28.36 -11.16 -13.10
N THR A 15 -28.66 -9.91 -12.76
CA THR A 15 -28.33 -8.76 -13.59
C THR A 15 -26.83 -8.87 -13.83
N SER A 16 -26.48 -9.37 -15.00
CA SER A 16 -25.22 -9.00 -15.64
C SER A 16 -25.32 -7.50 -15.90
N VAL A 17 -25.16 -6.72 -14.83
CA VAL A 17 -24.67 -5.35 -14.87
C VAL A 17 -23.25 -5.49 -15.41
N ASN A 18 -23.16 -5.80 -16.71
CA ASN A 18 -21.97 -5.57 -17.50
C ASN A 18 -21.81 -4.06 -17.45
N GLY A 19 -21.09 -3.62 -16.41
CA GLY A 19 -20.97 -2.23 -15.99
C GLY A 19 -20.46 -1.42 -17.15
N GLN A 20 -21.39 -0.82 -17.88
CA GLN A 20 -21.08 0.04 -19.00
C GLN A 20 -20.30 1.22 -18.44
N GLU A 21 -19.08 1.39 -18.93
CA GLU A 21 -18.25 2.51 -18.52
C GLU A 21 -18.98 3.82 -18.84
N SER A 22 -19.19 4.66 -17.83
CA SER A 22 -19.94 5.90 -18.04
C SER A 22 -19.14 6.88 -18.89
N LYS A 23 -19.82 7.80 -19.58
CA LYS A 23 -19.16 8.89 -20.33
C LYS A 23 -18.16 9.67 -19.46
N LYS A 24 -18.48 9.83 -18.17
CA LYS A 24 -17.62 10.48 -17.17
C LYS A 24 -16.36 9.66 -16.89
N TYR A 25 -16.50 8.35 -16.70
CA TYR A 25 -15.36 7.44 -16.54
C TYR A 25 -14.42 7.50 -17.75
N MET A 26 -14.98 7.40 -18.96
CA MET A 26 -14.22 7.48 -20.21
C MET A 26 -13.48 8.81 -20.38
N LYS A 27 -14.11 9.93 -19.99
CA LYS A 27 -13.47 11.25 -20.00
C LYS A 27 -12.29 11.32 -19.02
N LEU A 28 -12.39 10.67 -17.86
CA LEU A 28 -11.32 10.65 -16.86
C LEU A 28 -10.17 9.71 -17.26
N LYS A 29 -10.49 8.54 -17.83
CA LYS A 29 -9.53 7.54 -18.33
C LYS A 29 -8.52 8.11 -19.32
N ARG A 30 -8.91 9.12 -20.11
CA ARG A 30 -8.03 9.81 -21.09
C ARG A 30 -7.10 10.85 -20.46
N LYS A 31 -7.25 11.18 -19.17
CA LYS A 31 -6.40 12.17 -18.49
C LYS A 31 -5.19 11.49 -17.86
N LEU A 32 -3.99 12.02 -18.10
CA LEU A 32 -2.72 11.48 -17.60
C LEU A 32 -2.67 11.18 -16.09
N GLN A 33 -3.39 11.96 -15.28
CA GLN A 33 -3.44 11.80 -13.83
C GLN A 33 -4.35 10.65 -13.35
N TYR A 34 -5.02 9.92 -14.25
CA TYR A 34 -5.84 8.76 -13.91
C TYR A 34 -5.30 7.53 -14.61
N GLN A 35 -5.12 6.45 -13.86
CA GLN A 35 -4.63 5.18 -14.37
C GLN A 35 -5.60 4.07 -13.98
N GLU A 36 -5.71 3.05 -14.82
CA GLU A 36 -6.44 1.84 -14.45
C GLU A 36 -5.80 1.19 -13.22
N GLY A 37 -6.64 0.73 -12.32
CA GLY A 37 -6.21 0.16 -11.05
C GLY A 37 -7.38 -0.35 -10.24
N TYR A 38 -7.12 -0.63 -8.98
CA TYR A 38 -8.09 -1.23 -8.09
C TYR A 38 -7.90 -0.75 -6.65
N ILE A 39 -8.96 -0.92 -5.86
CA ILE A 39 -8.89 -0.93 -4.40
C ILE A 39 -9.22 -2.34 -3.89
N VAL A 40 -8.77 -2.65 -2.69
CA VAL A 40 -9.15 -3.85 -1.95
C VAL A 40 -9.95 -3.41 -0.74
N SER A 41 -11.24 -3.75 -0.69
CA SER A 41 -12.12 -3.40 0.44
C SER A 41 -11.68 -4.08 1.74
N LYS A 42 -12.27 -3.68 2.87
CA LYS A 42 -12.05 -4.37 4.16
C LYS A 42 -12.42 -5.84 4.12
N ASP A 43 -13.45 -6.18 3.34
CA ASP A 43 -13.94 -7.54 3.12
C ASP A 43 -13.08 -8.32 2.11
N SER A 44 -11.92 -7.77 1.72
CA SER A 44 -10.99 -8.35 0.76
C SER A 44 -11.53 -8.46 -0.67
N ILE A 45 -12.57 -7.69 -0.99
CA ILE A 45 -13.12 -7.65 -2.34
C ILE A 45 -12.29 -6.68 -3.17
N LYS A 46 -11.79 -7.15 -4.31
CA LYS A 46 -11.08 -6.32 -5.28
C LYS A 46 -12.09 -5.59 -6.18
N VAL A 47 -11.99 -4.27 -6.25
CA VAL A 47 -12.88 -3.43 -7.09
C VAL A 47 -12.03 -2.67 -8.10
N GLU A 48 -12.25 -2.93 -9.39
CA GLU A 48 -11.54 -2.30 -10.51
C GLU A 48 -12.12 -0.93 -10.88
N GLY A 49 -11.26 0.00 -11.29
CA GLY A 49 -11.64 1.36 -11.70
C GLY A 49 -10.42 2.22 -12.07
N LEU A 50 -10.49 3.52 -11.81
CA LEU A 50 -9.36 4.43 -12.01
C LEU A 50 -8.81 4.93 -10.67
N ILE A 51 -7.49 4.95 -10.55
CA ILE A 51 -6.76 5.60 -9.46
C ILE A 51 -6.26 6.94 -9.95
N LYS A 52 -6.51 8.02 -9.19
CA LYS A 52 -5.91 9.33 -9.47
C LYS A 52 -4.47 9.35 -8.95
N ASP A 53 -3.49 9.31 -9.84
CA ASP A 53 -2.08 9.44 -9.50
C ASP A 53 -1.77 10.87 -9.03
N GLN A 54 -1.17 10.98 -7.85
CA GLN A 54 -0.80 12.25 -7.24
C GLN A 54 0.66 12.57 -7.51
N ILE A 55 1.01 12.70 -8.80
CA ILE A 55 2.39 12.90 -9.30
C ILE A 55 3.10 14.06 -8.58
N MET A 56 2.40 15.15 -8.30
CA MET A 56 2.99 16.34 -7.68
C MET A 56 3.07 16.29 -6.15
N ASN A 57 2.53 15.25 -5.49
CA ASN A 57 2.53 15.15 -4.03
C ASN A 57 2.64 13.70 -3.59
N GLU A 58 3.86 13.17 -3.62
CA GLU A 58 4.12 11.77 -3.28
C GLU A 58 3.67 11.42 -1.87
N ASN A 59 3.76 12.35 -0.92
CA ASN A 59 3.34 12.11 0.47
C ASN A 59 1.84 11.86 0.60
N LYS A 60 1.00 12.48 -0.26
CA LYS A 60 -0.44 12.21 -0.26
C LYS A 60 -0.77 10.78 -0.73
N LYS A 61 0.11 10.12 -1.49
CA LYS A 61 -0.07 8.71 -1.88
C LYS A 61 -0.12 7.77 -0.68
N PHE A 62 0.50 8.17 0.44
CA PHE A 62 0.57 7.37 1.66
C PHE A 62 -0.57 7.66 2.65
N SER A 63 -1.37 8.71 2.43
CA SER A 63 -2.45 9.13 3.34
C SER A 63 -3.85 8.95 2.79
N LYS A 64 -4.04 8.96 1.46
CA LYS A 64 -5.33 8.68 0.84
C LYS A 64 -5.19 8.27 -0.62
N VAL A 65 -6.16 7.51 -1.11
CA VAL A 65 -6.30 7.16 -2.52
C VAL A 65 -7.61 7.72 -3.08
N THR A 66 -7.56 8.37 -4.24
CA THR A 66 -8.77 8.80 -4.95
C THR A 66 -9.09 7.77 -6.03
N PHE A 67 -10.27 7.18 -5.95
CA PHE A 67 -10.73 6.11 -6.83
C PHE A 67 -12.00 6.52 -7.59
N VAL A 68 -12.10 6.09 -8.84
CA VAL A 68 -13.27 6.31 -9.70
C VAL A 68 -13.80 4.97 -10.16
N GLN A 69 -15.02 4.65 -9.75
CA GLN A 69 -15.74 3.46 -10.19
C GLN A 69 -16.15 3.57 -11.66
N LYS A 70 -16.45 2.44 -12.32
CA LYS A 70 -16.82 2.40 -13.75
C LYS A 70 -18.05 3.23 -14.12
N ASP A 71 -18.96 3.45 -13.16
CA ASP A 71 -20.12 4.34 -13.30
C ASP A 71 -19.72 5.85 -13.28
N GLY A 72 -18.47 6.18 -12.99
CA GLY A 72 -17.95 7.54 -12.87
C GLY A 72 -18.10 8.16 -11.48
N THR A 73 -18.57 7.39 -10.49
CA THR A 73 -18.63 7.78 -9.08
C THR A 73 -17.20 7.87 -8.55
N LYS A 74 -16.89 8.98 -7.90
CA LYS A 74 -15.56 9.29 -7.40
C LYS A 74 -15.58 9.36 -5.88
N ALA A 75 -14.69 8.60 -5.24
CA ALA A 75 -14.52 8.59 -3.79
C ALA A 75 -13.04 8.76 -3.44
N SER A 76 -12.76 9.17 -2.20
CA SER A 76 -11.42 9.09 -1.63
C SER A 76 -11.46 8.15 -0.44
N TYR A 77 -10.47 7.28 -0.34
CA TYR A 77 -10.35 6.31 0.74
C TYR A 77 -9.09 6.59 1.55
N PHE A 78 -9.23 6.56 2.86
CA PHE A 78 -8.16 6.58 3.84
C PHE A 78 -7.66 5.14 4.13
N PRO A 79 -6.45 5.00 4.69
CA PRO A 79 -5.87 3.73 5.14
C PRO A 79 -6.84 2.85 5.96
N ASN A 80 -7.59 3.45 6.88
CA ASN A 80 -8.55 2.74 7.71
C ASN A 80 -9.85 2.34 6.99
N GLU A 81 -10.03 2.62 5.71
CA GLU A 81 -11.24 2.31 4.94
C GLU A 81 -11.02 1.18 3.91
N VAL A 82 -9.78 0.92 3.51
CA VAL A 82 -9.42 -0.08 2.50
C VAL A 82 -8.17 -0.84 2.91
N ARG A 83 -8.07 -2.12 2.51
CA ARG A 83 -6.87 -2.95 2.77
C ARG A 83 -5.68 -2.55 1.92
N GLY A 84 -5.91 -1.89 0.79
CA GLY A 84 -4.87 -1.50 -0.14
C GLY A 84 -5.44 -1.04 -1.48
N PHE A 85 -4.54 -0.69 -2.38
CA PHE A 85 -4.87 -0.31 -3.75
C PHE A 85 -3.68 -0.57 -4.67
N GLY A 86 -3.92 -0.58 -5.97
CA GLY A 86 -2.84 -0.74 -6.94
C GLY A 86 -3.20 -0.10 -8.27
N TYR A 87 -2.18 0.32 -9.01
CA TYR A 87 -2.30 0.89 -10.34
C TYR A 87 -0.95 0.76 -11.06
N SER A 88 -0.97 0.51 -12.36
CA SER A 88 0.26 0.21 -13.11
C SER A 88 1.09 -0.89 -12.41
N MET A 89 2.39 -0.68 -12.19
CA MET A 89 3.26 -1.58 -11.44
C MET A 89 3.21 -1.40 -9.91
N TYR A 90 2.58 -0.33 -9.43
CA TYR A 90 2.58 0.03 -8.02
C TYR A 90 1.46 -0.67 -7.27
N ARG A 91 1.81 -1.18 -6.08
CA ARG A 91 0.88 -1.88 -5.19
C ARG A 91 1.06 -1.34 -3.79
N TYR A 92 -0.03 -1.12 -3.09
CA TYR A 92 -0.06 -0.55 -1.75
C TYR A 92 -0.91 -1.40 -0.83
N VAL A 93 -0.47 -1.53 0.42
CA VAL A 93 -1.25 -2.14 1.52
C VAL A 93 -1.46 -1.13 2.63
N SER A 94 -2.47 -1.33 3.45
CA SER A 94 -2.72 -0.51 4.63
C SER A 94 -2.58 -1.28 5.94
N ASP A 95 -2.10 -0.59 6.97
CA ASP A 95 -2.17 -0.99 8.38
C ASP A 95 -3.26 -0.23 9.16
N SER A 96 -4.21 0.40 8.47
CA SER A 96 -5.21 1.35 8.99
C SER A 96 -4.69 2.74 9.37
N SER A 97 -3.38 2.93 9.54
CA SER A 97 -2.77 4.24 9.81
C SER A 97 -2.26 4.89 8.52
N SER A 98 -1.65 4.10 7.65
CA SER A 98 -0.98 4.58 6.45
C SER A 98 -1.06 3.55 5.34
N PHE A 99 -0.78 4.00 4.11
CA PHE A 99 -0.44 3.09 3.03
C PHE A 99 1.07 2.82 3.02
N TYR A 100 1.42 1.65 2.51
CA TYR A 100 2.80 1.19 2.33
C TYR A 100 2.90 0.62 0.92
N GLU A 101 3.85 1.12 0.14
CA GLU A 101 4.12 0.57 -1.18
C GLU A 101 4.85 -0.76 -1.05
N ILE A 102 4.38 -1.77 -1.77
CA ILE A 102 5.00 -3.09 -1.82
C ILE A 102 6.15 -3.04 -2.83
N LEU A 103 7.39 -3.08 -2.35
CA LEU A 103 8.56 -3.17 -3.23
C LEU A 103 8.82 -4.62 -3.66
N SER A 104 8.66 -5.57 -2.73
CA SER A 104 8.69 -7.01 -3.00
C SER A 104 7.96 -7.76 -1.89
N LYS A 105 7.19 -8.80 -2.23
CA LYS A 105 6.47 -9.63 -1.28
C LYS A 105 6.47 -11.10 -1.71
N THR A 106 6.79 -11.99 -0.79
CA THR A 106 6.60 -13.44 -0.93
C THR A 106 5.59 -13.94 0.11
N LYS A 107 5.42 -15.26 0.23
CA LYS A 107 4.66 -15.90 1.32
C LYS A 107 5.38 -15.85 2.68
N LYS A 108 6.69 -15.59 2.73
CA LYS A 108 7.46 -15.54 3.99
C LYS A 108 7.53 -14.10 4.52
N ILE A 109 8.08 -13.19 3.72
CA ILE A 109 8.31 -11.79 4.12
C ILE A 109 8.18 -10.85 2.93
N GLY A 110 7.75 -9.62 3.20
CA GLY A 110 7.78 -8.51 2.25
C GLY A 110 8.65 -7.35 2.72
N ILE A 111 9.08 -6.55 1.75
CA ILE A 111 9.70 -5.24 1.96
C ILE A 111 8.80 -4.15 1.37
N TYR A 112 8.64 -3.09 2.16
CA TYR A 112 7.69 -2.05 1.92
C TYR A 112 8.33 -0.67 2.07
N ARG A 113 7.78 0.31 1.37
CA ARG A 113 8.23 1.70 1.39
C ARG A 113 7.11 2.61 1.87
N LYS A 114 7.47 3.60 2.70
CA LYS A 114 6.59 4.69 3.11
C LYS A 114 7.38 6.00 3.12
N LEU A 115 6.86 7.03 2.45
CA LEU A 115 7.41 8.37 2.56
C LEU A 115 6.83 9.07 3.80
N THR A 116 7.67 9.83 4.50
CA THR A 116 7.27 10.63 5.65
C THR A 116 7.76 12.05 5.43
N SER A 117 6.84 13.02 5.42
CA SER A 117 7.21 14.43 5.43
C SER A 117 7.36 14.95 6.84
N THR A 118 8.44 15.68 7.08
CA THR A 118 8.57 16.55 8.23
C THR A 118 8.53 18.01 7.76
N PHE A 119 7.80 18.83 8.52
CA PHE A 119 7.70 20.27 8.30
C PHE A 119 8.27 20.97 9.52
N TRP A 120 9.05 22.02 9.30
CA TRP A 120 9.48 22.91 10.37
C TRP A 120 9.46 24.35 9.87
N THR A 121 9.20 25.29 10.77
CA THR A 121 9.22 26.71 10.48
C THR A 121 10.47 27.33 11.08
N THR A 122 11.11 28.23 10.32
CA THR A 122 12.18 29.08 10.85
C THR A 122 11.65 30.51 10.96
N PRO A 123 11.68 31.13 12.15
CA PRO A 123 11.22 32.50 12.33
C PRO A 123 11.95 33.46 11.39
N SER A 124 11.19 34.29 10.68
CA SER A 124 11.79 35.26 9.76
C SER A 124 11.96 36.63 10.41
N PRO A 125 13.10 37.31 10.25
CA PRO A 125 13.27 38.66 10.79
C PRO A 125 12.42 39.68 10.01
N PHE A 126 12.04 40.76 10.70
CA PHE A 126 11.37 41.95 10.14
C PHE A 126 9.95 41.73 9.58
N GLY A 127 9.10 40.95 10.25
CA GLY A 127 7.67 40.86 9.90
C GLY A 127 7.39 40.19 8.56
N THR A 128 8.38 39.49 8.00
CA THR A 128 8.20 38.64 6.83
C THR A 128 7.59 37.29 7.24
N PRO A 129 6.81 36.61 6.37
CA PRO A 129 6.25 35.31 6.68
C PRO A 129 7.35 34.30 7.01
N ASP A 130 7.11 33.46 8.02
CA ASP A 130 8.02 32.38 8.39
C ASP A 130 8.32 31.47 7.20
N ALA A 131 9.58 31.10 7.04
CA ALA A 131 9.97 30.14 6.04
C ALA A 131 9.56 28.73 6.49
N ILE A 132 8.68 28.10 5.71
CA ILE A 132 8.26 26.70 5.92
C ILE A 132 9.22 25.80 5.14
N HIS A 133 9.95 24.96 5.86
CA HIS A 133 10.81 23.93 5.27
C HIS A 133 10.09 22.60 5.26
N THR A 134 10.32 21.81 4.22
CA THR A 134 9.80 20.44 4.10
C THR A 134 10.93 19.50 3.75
N SER A 135 11.06 18.40 4.48
CA SER A 135 11.89 17.26 4.11
C SER A 135 11.02 16.03 3.91
N THR A 136 11.31 15.24 2.88
CA THR A 136 10.68 13.94 2.67
C THR A 136 11.71 12.85 2.91
N LEU A 137 11.42 11.98 3.86
CA LEU A 137 12.26 10.84 4.22
C LEU A 137 11.63 9.56 3.69
N GLU A 138 12.41 8.79 2.93
CA GLU A 138 12.04 7.44 2.54
C GLU A 138 12.37 6.46 3.67
N ASN A 139 11.35 5.79 4.19
CA ASN A 139 11.49 4.76 5.21
C ASN A 139 11.15 3.39 4.63
N LEU A 140 12.03 2.41 4.88
CA LEU A 140 11.83 1.00 4.52
C LEU A 140 11.29 0.22 5.71
N TYR A 141 10.40 -0.70 5.44
CA TYR A 141 9.78 -1.57 6.42
C TYR A 141 9.83 -3.01 5.93
N VAL A 142 9.89 -3.94 6.87
CA VAL A 142 9.68 -5.36 6.60
C VAL A 142 8.48 -5.87 7.38
N LYS A 143 7.84 -6.91 6.86
CA LYS A 143 6.71 -7.57 7.53
C LYS A 143 6.62 -9.02 7.08
N ARG A 144 6.61 -9.97 8.02
CA ARG A 144 6.31 -11.38 7.73
C ARG A 144 4.84 -11.52 7.36
N ASP A 145 4.50 -12.52 6.55
CA ASP A 145 3.10 -12.73 6.16
C ASP A 145 2.20 -13.13 7.35
N SER A 146 2.78 -13.77 8.37
CA SER A 146 2.13 -14.13 9.64
C SER A 146 1.95 -12.99 10.62
N GLU A 147 2.60 -11.84 10.40
CA GLU A 147 2.56 -10.70 11.30
C GLU A 147 1.52 -9.69 10.85
N SER A 148 0.97 -8.91 11.79
CA SER A 148 0.07 -7.80 11.48
C SER A 148 0.81 -6.47 11.31
N THR A 149 1.94 -6.30 11.99
CA THR A 149 2.68 -5.04 12.12
C THR A 149 3.85 -4.94 11.14
N PHE A 150 4.27 -3.70 10.86
CA PHE A 150 5.44 -3.40 10.04
C PHE A 150 6.64 -3.07 10.92
N LYS A 151 7.77 -3.75 10.71
CA LYS A 151 9.03 -3.43 11.40
C LYS A 151 9.85 -2.45 10.57
N LEU A 152 10.10 -1.26 11.14
CA LEU A 152 10.88 -0.20 10.49
C LEU A 152 12.36 -0.55 10.47
N VAL A 153 12.97 -0.40 9.30
CA VAL A 153 14.41 -0.59 9.08
C VAL A 153 15.13 0.70 9.47
N ARG A 154 15.82 0.70 10.62
CA ARG A 154 16.60 1.85 11.11
C ARG A 154 18.07 1.51 11.19
N ARG A 155 18.93 2.53 11.10
CA ARG A 155 20.38 2.38 11.35
C ARG A 155 20.67 2.09 12.82
N ARG A 156 19.99 2.79 13.73
CA ARG A 156 20.13 2.60 15.18
C ARG A 156 19.57 1.24 15.56
N ASN A 157 20.33 0.51 16.39
CA ASN A 157 20.01 -0.83 16.88
C ASN A 157 19.72 -1.86 15.79
N PHE A 158 20.23 -1.65 14.56
CA PHE A 158 19.96 -2.56 13.45
C PHE A 158 20.42 -3.98 13.76
N ILE A 159 21.60 -4.13 14.36
CA ILE A 159 22.19 -5.43 14.66
C ILE A 159 21.31 -6.17 15.65
N GLU A 160 20.94 -5.55 16.77
CA GLU A 160 20.10 -6.17 17.80
C GLU A 160 18.71 -6.49 17.26
N ASP A 161 18.04 -5.50 16.65
CA ASP A 161 16.65 -5.63 16.23
C ASP A 161 16.46 -6.64 15.09
N PHE A 162 17.39 -6.67 14.12
CA PHE A 162 17.28 -7.52 12.94
C PHE A 162 17.97 -8.87 13.10
N SER A 163 18.93 -9.03 14.02
CA SER A 163 19.40 -10.37 14.40
C SER A 163 18.28 -11.15 15.09
N GLU A 164 17.58 -10.54 16.05
CA GLU A 164 16.42 -11.18 16.69
C GLU A 164 15.28 -11.42 15.69
N TYR A 165 15.00 -10.44 14.83
CA TYR A 165 13.94 -10.57 13.83
C TYR A 165 14.26 -11.57 12.71
N PHE A 166 15.51 -11.99 12.52
CA PHE A 166 15.88 -13.03 11.56
C PHE A 166 16.51 -14.26 12.24
N LYS A 167 16.25 -14.48 13.53
CA LYS A 167 16.84 -15.56 14.33
C LYS A 167 16.60 -16.97 13.78
N ASP A 168 15.54 -17.12 12.99
CA ASP A 168 15.16 -18.34 12.29
C ASP A 168 15.97 -18.61 11.01
N CYS A 169 16.85 -17.70 10.58
CA CYS A 169 17.85 -17.96 9.54
C CYS A 169 19.26 -17.59 10.03
N PRO A 170 20.01 -18.53 10.64
CA PRO A 170 21.32 -18.28 11.25
C PRO A 170 22.35 -17.63 10.31
N GLU A 171 22.35 -17.99 9.02
CA GLU A 171 23.25 -17.40 8.01
C GLU A 171 23.08 -15.87 7.92
N ILE A 172 21.84 -15.38 8.00
CA ILE A 172 21.57 -13.94 7.96
C ILE A 172 22.01 -13.27 9.26
N VAL A 173 21.76 -13.92 10.39
CA VAL A 173 22.15 -13.41 11.71
C VAL A 173 23.67 -13.25 11.79
N GLU A 174 24.43 -14.24 11.33
CA GLU A 174 25.89 -14.18 11.28
C GLU A 174 26.38 -12.99 10.43
N LYS A 175 25.79 -12.79 9.24
CA LYS A 175 26.15 -11.67 8.36
C LYS A 175 25.76 -10.31 8.93
N ILE A 176 24.66 -10.21 9.68
CA ILE A 176 24.26 -8.98 10.37
C ILE A 176 25.20 -8.68 11.54
N THR A 177 25.51 -9.68 12.36
CA THR A 177 26.35 -9.52 13.57
C THR A 177 27.80 -9.22 13.23
N THR A 178 28.35 -9.82 12.17
CA THR A 178 29.68 -9.50 11.62
C THR A 178 29.72 -8.18 10.84
N LYS A 179 28.58 -7.49 10.68
CA LYS A 179 28.41 -6.26 9.90
C LYS A 179 28.69 -6.40 8.40
N GLU A 180 28.73 -7.63 7.87
CA GLU A 180 28.70 -7.85 6.41
C GLU A 180 27.42 -7.25 5.81
N TYR A 181 26.29 -7.43 6.50
CA TYR A 181 25.01 -6.84 6.14
C TYR A 181 24.58 -5.72 7.08
N THR A 182 24.23 -4.59 6.49
CA THR A 182 23.76 -3.39 7.19
C THR A 182 22.32 -3.05 6.82
N HIS A 183 21.74 -2.05 7.49
CA HIS A 183 20.41 -1.52 7.15
C HIS A 183 20.25 -1.12 5.67
N LYS A 184 21.34 -0.74 4.98
CA LYS A 184 21.33 -0.41 3.54
C LYS A 184 21.08 -1.64 2.67
N ASP A 185 21.45 -2.81 3.17
CA ASP A 185 21.39 -4.09 2.46
C ASP A 185 20.06 -4.81 2.67
N ILE A 186 19.07 -4.19 3.32
CA ILE A 186 17.82 -4.86 3.70
C ILE A 186 17.09 -5.54 2.52
N LYS A 187 17.15 -4.96 1.31
CA LYS A 187 16.62 -5.59 0.10
C LYS A 187 17.29 -6.94 -0.18
N LYS A 188 18.61 -7.01 -0.04
CA LYS A 188 19.42 -8.23 -0.21
C LYS A 188 19.16 -9.22 0.91
N ILE A 189 19.09 -8.75 2.16
CA ILE A 189 18.77 -9.57 3.34
C ILE A 189 17.41 -10.25 3.17
N VAL A 190 16.37 -9.49 2.82
CA VAL A 190 15.02 -10.02 2.59
C VAL A 190 14.99 -11.03 1.44
N SER A 191 15.75 -10.78 0.36
CA SER A 191 15.90 -11.73 -0.75
C SER A 191 16.58 -13.04 -0.32
N LEU A 192 17.59 -12.97 0.55
CA LEU A 192 18.22 -14.16 1.13
C LEU A 192 17.27 -14.89 2.08
N TYR A 193 16.55 -14.17 2.94
CA TYR A 193 15.61 -14.76 3.90
C TYR A 193 14.49 -15.55 3.21
N ASN A 194 13.99 -15.01 2.09
CA ASN A 194 13.00 -15.69 1.26
C ASN A 194 13.49 -17.01 0.64
N ARG A 195 14.80 -17.25 0.64
CA ARG A 195 15.45 -18.49 0.18
C ARG A 195 15.95 -19.38 1.32
N CYS A 196 15.99 -18.88 2.56
CA CYS A 196 16.24 -19.73 3.72
C CYS A 196 15.15 -20.81 3.78
N LYS A 197 15.51 -22.03 4.13
CA LYS A 197 14.57 -23.15 4.22
C LYS A 197 13.60 -22.93 5.36
#